data_AF-A0ABD2ARR2-F1
#
_entry.id   AF-A0ABD2ARR2-F1
#
_cell.length_a   1.000
_cell.length_b   1.000
_cell.length_c   1.000
_cell.angle_alpha   90.00
_cell.angle_beta   90.00
_cell.angle_gamma   90.00
#
_symmetry.space_group_name_H-M   'P 1'
#
loop_
_entity.id
_entity.type
_entity.pdbx_description
1 polymer ?
#
loop_
_entity_poly.entity_id
_entity_poly.type
_entity_poly.pdbx_seq_one_letter_code
_entity_poly.pdbx_strand_id
1 'polypeptide(L)'
;KREIMEEPSEIQSFYKGKTIFITGGSGFMGKVLIEKLLYTCSDLDKIYMLIRSKKGRNPDLRIDEMFKLPLFIRVRKQKPEVIKKVIPIVGDISLNNLGITDEQREHLINETHIVFNLAAAVRLEAKLKDAIESNTVGTKRVLELSKTMKKLEAFLHLSTAFCHVDQIELGERVYDSPDDPQDVIRFVQWMEDDAINLVTSKLIAPHPNTYTYSKRLTEKLVADEFPHIPVVITRPSIVLPALSEPLPGWVDNLNGPTGIVIGAGKGVIRSMHCNPNCHAEVIPVDWAINALIAIAYKIGTDRNKPKNCPVYNITQSSIERMTWGQVLERGRSIAYDYPFEGQIWYPDGNIRNSKFIHNVFVLFFHLIPAYLIDFLMLIFCQKRFMVRIQKKISDGLDLLQYFTTREWIFHNTNLLILWGDMSRKDKELFQLDTANVDVLDYIKFIILGARQYCMKEDLSSLPRARVHQRMQVSSIQKKIFFHFLSPILSFNVHHSHHNGIPILLRHIIFYIQAI
;
A
#
# COMPACT_ATOMS: atom_id res chain seq x y z
N LYS A 1 -44.64 9.99 1.58
CA LYS A 1 -43.65 10.68 0.72
C LYS A 1 -43.21 9.67 -0.33
N ARG A 2 -43.51 9.88 -1.62
CA ARG A 2 -42.88 9.09 -2.69
C ARG A 2 -41.38 9.36 -2.58
N GLU A 3 -40.57 8.35 -2.25
CA GLU A 3 -39.13 8.43 -2.43
C GLU A 3 -38.92 8.68 -3.92
N ILE A 4 -38.46 9.89 -4.26
CA ILE A 4 -37.91 10.15 -5.58
C ILE A 4 -36.64 9.29 -5.62
N MET A 5 -36.74 8.08 -6.17
CA MET A 5 -35.57 7.29 -6.48
C MET A 5 -34.80 8.10 -7.52
N GLU A 6 -33.73 8.77 -7.10
CA GLU A 6 -32.86 9.46 -8.05
C GLU A 6 -32.37 8.46 -9.09
N GLU A 7 -32.40 8.86 -10.35
CA GLU A 7 -31.91 8.02 -11.44
C GLU A 7 -30.44 7.64 -11.22
N PRO A 8 -30.05 6.37 -11.46
CA PRO A 8 -28.67 5.93 -11.29
C PRO A 8 -27.75 6.70 -12.25
N SER A 9 -26.52 6.95 -11.81
CA SER A 9 -25.48 7.51 -12.68
C SER A 9 -25.13 6.55 -13.83
N GLU A 10 -24.33 6.99 -14.81
CA GLU A 10 -23.97 6.14 -15.94
C GLU A 10 -23.10 4.96 -15.49
N ILE A 11 -22.14 5.20 -14.59
CA ILE A 11 -21.31 4.13 -14.01
C ILE A 11 -22.19 3.17 -13.21
N GLN A 12 -23.11 3.67 -12.37
CA GLN A 12 -24.03 2.79 -11.64
C GLN A 12 -24.88 1.94 -12.58
N SER A 13 -25.37 2.54 -13.66
CA SER A 13 -26.18 1.87 -14.69
C SER A 13 -25.39 0.79 -15.43
N PHE A 14 -24.11 1.02 -15.71
CA PHE A 14 -23.24 0.02 -16.32
C PHE A 14 -23.08 -1.23 -15.45
N TYR A 15 -22.92 -1.07 -14.14
CA TYR A 15 -22.76 -2.20 -13.21
C TYR A 15 -24.05 -2.94 -12.89
N LYS A 16 -25.22 -2.39 -13.24
CA LYS A 16 -26.52 -3.01 -12.98
C LYS A 16 -26.62 -4.38 -13.63
N GLY A 17 -26.91 -5.41 -12.82
CA GLY A 17 -27.02 -6.80 -13.26
C GLY A 17 -25.71 -7.42 -13.75
N LYS A 18 -24.56 -6.76 -13.57
CA LYS A 18 -23.25 -7.32 -13.94
C LYS A 18 -22.73 -8.24 -12.85
N THR A 19 -22.00 -9.26 -13.28
CA THR A 19 -21.24 -10.16 -12.41
C THR A 19 -19.76 -9.85 -12.51
N ILE A 20 -19.11 -9.72 -11.36
CA ILE A 20 -17.72 -9.29 -11.24
C ILE A 20 -16.88 -10.43 -10.68
N PHE A 21 -15.71 -10.69 -11.25
CA PHE A 21 -14.71 -11.59 -10.69
C PHE A 21 -13.53 -10.79 -10.15
N ILE A 22 -13.16 -10.99 -8.88
CA ILE A 22 -12.08 -10.26 -8.22
C ILE A 22 -11.03 -11.26 -7.71
N THR A 23 -9.80 -11.10 -8.19
CA THR A 23 -8.62 -11.70 -7.55
C THR A 23 -8.03 -10.71 -6.56
N GLY A 24 -7.46 -11.18 -5.44
CA GLY A 24 -6.89 -10.29 -4.44
C GLY A 24 -7.92 -9.51 -3.61
N GLY A 25 -9.20 -9.91 -3.64
CA GLY A 25 -10.30 -9.25 -2.91
C GLY A 25 -10.10 -9.15 -1.40
N SER A 26 -9.30 -10.04 -0.81
CA SER A 26 -8.97 -10.01 0.63
C SER A 26 -7.78 -9.11 0.98
N GLY A 27 -7.16 -8.47 -0.01
CA GLY A 27 -6.11 -7.46 0.18
C GLY A 27 -6.68 -6.07 0.49
N PHE A 28 -5.80 -5.11 0.77
CA PHE A 28 -6.19 -3.74 1.13
C PHE A 28 -7.08 -3.07 0.08
N MET A 29 -6.59 -2.95 -1.16
CA MET A 29 -7.37 -2.39 -2.27
C MET A 29 -8.62 -3.22 -2.59
N GLY A 30 -8.50 -4.55 -2.58
CA GLY A 30 -9.61 -5.46 -2.88
C GLY A 30 -10.80 -5.29 -1.94
N LYS A 31 -10.56 -5.10 -0.63
CA LYS A 31 -11.62 -4.85 0.33
C LYS A 31 -12.33 -3.51 0.07
N VAL A 32 -11.56 -2.46 -0.21
CA VAL A 32 -12.12 -1.12 -0.53
C VAL A 32 -12.93 -1.18 -1.83
N LEU A 33 -12.45 -1.92 -2.84
CA LEU A 33 -13.19 -2.16 -4.09
C LEU A 33 -14.52 -2.85 -3.84
N ILE A 34 -14.52 -3.97 -3.11
CA ILE A 34 -15.73 -4.72 -2.78
C ILE A 34 -16.70 -3.83 -2.01
N GLU A 35 -16.22 -3.10 -1.00
CA GLU A 35 -17.05 -2.20 -0.23
C GLU A 35 -17.70 -1.11 -1.12
N LYS A 36 -16.90 -0.46 -1.98
CA LYS A 36 -17.38 0.60 -2.87
C LYS A 36 -18.42 0.09 -3.86
N LEU A 37 -18.19 -1.08 -4.47
CA LEU A 37 -19.12 -1.72 -5.39
C LEU A 37 -20.43 -2.11 -4.68
N LEU A 38 -20.36 -2.72 -3.50
CA LEU A 38 -21.55 -3.08 -2.73
C LEU A 38 -22.36 -1.86 -2.32
N TYR A 39 -21.70 -0.78 -1.89
CA TYR A 39 -22.37 0.41 -1.39
C TYR A 39 -22.92 1.32 -2.51
N THR A 40 -22.15 1.53 -3.57
CA THR A 40 -22.44 2.52 -4.62
C THR A 40 -23.09 1.87 -5.85
N CYS A 41 -22.68 0.66 -6.22
CA CYS A 41 -23.19 -0.09 -7.36
C CYS A 41 -24.05 -1.28 -6.90
N SER A 42 -24.94 -1.05 -5.92
CA SER A 42 -25.68 -2.10 -5.22
C SER A 42 -26.56 -2.97 -6.13
N ASP A 43 -26.92 -2.49 -7.33
CA ASP A 43 -27.72 -3.21 -8.32
C ASP A 43 -26.93 -4.21 -9.17
N LEU A 44 -25.62 -4.38 -8.94
CA LEU A 44 -24.85 -5.50 -9.50
C LEU A 44 -25.48 -6.84 -9.12
N ASP A 45 -25.25 -7.89 -9.92
CA ASP A 45 -25.80 -9.22 -9.65
C ASP A 45 -25.03 -9.89 -8.49
N LYS A 46 -23.76 -10.23 -8.75
CA LYS A 46 -22.88 -10.87 -7.77
C LYS A 46 -21.40 -10.54 -7.98
N ILE A 47 -20.60 -10.75 -6.94
CA ILE A 47 -19.14 -10.63 -6.94
C ILE A 47 -18.55 -11.99 -6.59
N TYR A 48 -17.94 -12.67 -7.56
CA TYR A 48 -17.09 -13.82 -7.30
C TYR A 48 -15.73 -13.35 -6.78
N MET A 49 -15.37 -13.78 -5.57
CA MET A 49 -14.12 -13.39 -4.94
C MET A 49 -13.20 -14.60 -4.77
N LEU A 50 -12.08 -14.62 -5.50
CA LEU A 50 -11.06 -15.64 -5.33
C LEU A 50 -10.37 -15.47 -3.97
N ILE A 51 -10.44 -16.50 -3.13
CA ILE A 51 -9.85 -16.51 -1.79
C ILE A 51 -8.98 -17.76 -1.59
N ARG A 52 -7.71 -17.52 -1.24
CA ARG A 52 -6.77 -18.60 -0.91
C ARG A 52 -7.22 -19.37 0.31
N SER A 53 -7.06 -20.68 0.30
CA SER A 53 -7.19 -21.49 1.51
C SER A 53 -6.11 -21.10 2.54
N LYS A 54 -6.41 -21.21 3.83
CA LYS A 54 -5.42 -21.10 4.91
C LYS A 54 -5.56 -22.33 5.79
N LYS A 55 -4.44 -22.97 6.12
CA LYS A 55 -4.42 -24.16 6.99
C LYS A 55 -5.20 -23.86 8.28
N GLY A 56 -6.24 -24.65 8.55
CA GLY A 56 -7.08 -24.52 9.74
C GLY A 56 -8.09 -23.36 9.74
N ARG A 57 -8.39 -22.71 8.61
CA ARG A 57 -9.45 -21.69 8.53
C ARG A 57 -10.42 -21.97 7.39
N ASN A 58 -11.72 -22.05 7.71
CA ASN A 58 -12.79 -22.12 6.73
C ASN A 58 -12.85 -20.79 5.92
N PRO A 59 -12.88 -20.84 4.57
CA PRO A 59 -13.07 -19.67 3.70
C PRO A 59 -14.28 -18.80 4.06
N ASP A 60 -15.42 -19.40 4.41
CA ASP A 60 -16.64 -18.67 4.77
C ASP A 60 -16.43 -17.84 6.04
N LEU A 61 -15.81 -18.44 7.06
CA LEU A 61 -15.43 -17.72 8.28
C LEU A 61 -14.50 -16.54 8.00
N ARG A 62 -13.61 -16.65 7.00
CA ARG A 62 -12.70 -15.55 6.65
C ARG A 62 -13.43 -14.41 5.95
N ILE A 63 -14.45 -14.72 5.16
CA ILE A 63 -15.31 -13.69 4.57
C ILE A 63 -16.14 -13.02 5.66
N ASP A 64 -16.69 -13.78 6.61
CA ASP A 64 -17.39 -13.21 7.76
C ASP A 64 -16.51 -12.30 8.61
N GLU A 65 -15.27 -12.72 8.90
CA GLU A 65 -14.26 -11.89 9.57
C GLU A 65 -13.96 -10.61 8.79
N MET A 66 -13.88 -10.70 7.46
CA MET A 66 -13.66 -9.55 6.59
C MET A 66 -14.81 -8.54 6.70
N PHE A 67 -16.07 -8.98 6.62
CA PHE A 67 -17.23 -8.08 6.73
C PHE A 67 -17.42 -7.50 8.14
N LYS A 68 -16.79 -8.07 9.17
CA LYS A 68 -16.77 -7.49 10.52
C LYS A 68 -15.85 -6.27 10.65
N LEU A 69 -14.94 -6.05 9.69
CA LEU A 69 -14.03 -4.91 9.72
C LEU A 69 -14.78 -3.57 9.72
N PRO A 70 -14.22 -2.51 10.35
CA PRO A 70 -14.83 -1.18 10.36
C PRO A 70 -15.16 -0.65 8.96
N LEU A 71 -14.31 -0.91 7.96
CA LEU A 71 -14.53 -0.58 6.54
C LEU A 71 -15.96 -0.87 6.05
N PHE A 72 -16.54 -2.01 6.42
CA PHE A 72 -17.88 -2.43 5.95
C PHE A 72 -19.03 -1.92 6.83
N ILE A 73 -18.78 -1.01 7.78
CA ILE A 73 -19.81 -0.58 8.73
C ILE A 73 -21.00 0.09 8.02
N ARG A 74 -20.76 0.89 6.97
CA ARG A 74 -21.83 1.55 6.23
C ARG A 74 -22.67 0.56 5.43
N VAL A 75 -22.05 -0.42 4.75
CA VAL A 75 -22.75 -1.52 4.08
C VAL A 75 -23.59 -2.32 5.09
N ARG A 76 -23.00 -2.75 6.21
CA ARG A 76 -23.72 -3.53 7.23
C ARG A 76 -24.92 -2.80 7.83
N LYS A 77 -24.84 -1.48 8.01
CA LYS A 77 -25.91 -0.69 8.61
C LYS A 77 -27.00 -0.31 7.64
N GLN A 78 -26.64 0.00 6.39
CA GLN A 78 -27.57 0.61 5.43
C GLN A 78 -28.04 -0.35 4.34
N LYS A 79 -27.21 -1.33 3.96
CA LYS A 79 -27.45 -2.28 2.87
C LYS A 79 -26.95 -3.70 3.22
N PRO A 80 -27.36 -4.30 4.34
CA PRO A 80 -26.83 -5.60 4.78
C PRO A 80 -27.11 -6.72 3.77
N GLU A 81 -28.19 -6.63 3.00
CA GLU A 81 -28.62 -7.62 2.01
C GLU A 81 -27.67 -7.78 0.83
N VAL A 82 -26.86 -6.76 0.50
CA VAL A 82 -25.90 -6.87 -0.61
C VAL A 82 -24.66 -7.67 -0.24
N ILE A 83 -24.39 -7.91 1.05
CA ILE A 83 -23.24 -8.71 1.49
C ILE A 83 -23.29 -10.13 0.92
N LYS A 84 -24.49 -10.72 0.84
CA LYS A 84 -24.71 -12.06 0.27
C LYS A 84 -24.38 -12.16 -1.23
N LYS A 85 -24.22 -11.01 -1.91
CA LYS A 85 -23.80 -10.97 -3.32
C LYS A 85 -22.33 -11.31 -3.49
N VAL A 86 -21.53 -11.33 -2.42
CA VAL A 86 -20.13 -11.76 -2.49
C VAL A 86 -20.03 -13.27 -2.29
N ILE A 87 -19.65 -13.98 -3.35
CA ILE A 87 -19.55 -15.42 -3.39
C ILE A 87 -18.06 -15.82 -3.30
N PRO A 88 -17.61 -16.46 -2.20
CA PRO A 88 -16.25 -17.00 -2.13
C PRO A 88 -16.02 -18.06 -3.20
N ILE A 89 -14.89 -17.97 -3.89
CA ILE A 89 -14.33 -19.07 -4.67
C ILE A 89 -12.99 -19.44 -4.06
N VAL A 90 -12.89 -20.65 -3.52
CA VAL A 90 -11.67 -21.14 -2.91
C VAL A 90 -10.67 -21.47 -4.02
N GLY A 91 -9.54 -20.77 -4.04
CA GLY A 91 -8.53 -20.97 -5.06
C GLY A 91 -7.31 -20.07 -4.88
N ASP A 92 -6.26 -20.35 -5.64
CA ASP A 92 -5.02 -19.60 -5.66
C ASP A 92 -4.53 -19.43 -7.11
N ILE A 93 -4.14 -18.21 -7.47
CA ILE A 93 -3.62 -17.91 -8.80
C ILE A 93 -2.31 -18.65 -9.10
N SER A 94 -1.59 -19.11 -8.07
CA SER A 94 -0.38 -19.92 -8.26
C SER A 94 -0.67 -21.38 -8.62
N LEU A 95 -1.93 -21.83 -8.55
CA LEU A 95 -2.31 -23.21 -8.85
C LEU A 95 -2.83 -23.34 -10.28
N ASN A 96 -2.64 -24.53 -10.86
CA ASN A 96 -3.23 -24.87 -12.15
C ASN A 96 -4.75 -24.70 -12.10
N ASN A 97 -5.32 -24.12 -13.16
CA ASN A 97 -6.74 -23.75 -13.21
C ASN A 97 -7.21 -22.94 -11.99
N LEU A 98 -6.33 -22.13 -11.37
CA LEU A 98 -6.58 -21.37 -10.14
C LEU A 98 -6.96 -22.23 -8.90
N GLY A 99 -6.86 -23.57 -8.99
CA GLY A 99 -7.29 -24.49 -7.94
C GLY A 99 -8.82 -24.49 -7.68
N ILE A 100 -9.63 -24.02 -8.64
CA ILE A 100 -11.10 -23.99 -8.53
C ILE A 100 -11.72 -25.26 -9.13
N THR A 101 -12.96 -25.56 -8.76
CA THR A 101 -13.69 -26.71 -9.33
C THR A 101 -14.18 -26.41 -10.75
N ASP A 102 -14.45 -27.47 -11.54
CA ASP A 102 -15.02 -27.31 -12.89
C ASP A 102 -16.38 -26.60 -12.88
N GLU A 103 -17.22 -26.88 -11.88
CA GLU A 103 -18.49 -26.18 -11.67
C GLU A 103 -18.29 -24.67 -11.44
N GLN A 104 -17.38 -24.29 -10.52
CA GLN A 104 -17.05 -22.88 -10.29
C GLN A 104 -16.48 -22.21 -11.54
N ARG A 105 -15.66 -22.95 -12.29
CA ARG A 105 -15.09 -22.49 -13.55
C ARG A 105 -16.17 -22.22 -14.60
N GLU A 106 -17.17 -23.09 -14.72
CA GLU A 106 -18.30 -22.89 -15.63
C GLU A 106 -19.14 -21.67 -15.24
N HIS A 107 -19.41 -21.45 -13.95
CA HIS A 107 -20.08 -20.23 -13.48
C HIS A 107 -19.29 -18.98 -13.89
N LEU A 108 -17.98 -18.96 -13.64
CA LEU A 108 -17.14 -17.82 -14.02
C LEU A 108 -17.17 -17.56 -15.53
N ILE A 109 -17.12 -18.61 -16.35
CA ILE A 109 -17.16 -18.53 -17.82
C ILE A 109 -18.48 -17.96 -18.33
N ASN A 110 -19.61 -18.42 -17.78
CA ASN A 110 -20.93 -18.09 -18.32
C ASN A 110 -21.49 -16.77 -17.78
N GLU A 111 -21.02 -16.32 -16.62
CA GLU A 111 -21.66 -15.23 -15.89
C GLU A 111 -20.80 -13.97 -15.79
N THR A 112 -19.47 -14.06 -15.79
CA THR A 112 -18.59 -12.92 -15.50
C THR A 112 -18.56 -11.89 -16.63
N HIS A 113 -18.77 -10.63 -16.27
CA HIS A 113 -18.67 -9.49 -17.18
C HIS A 113 -17.41 -8.66 -16.95
N ILE A 114 -16.95 -8.54 -15.71
CA ILE A 114 -15.83 -7.67 -15.35
C ILE A 114 -14.84 -8.45 -14.49
N VAL A 115 -13.55 -8.41 -14.83
CA VAL A 115 -12.48 -9.00 -14.04
C VAL A 115 -11.60 -7.91 -13.46
N PHE A 116 -11.48 -7.86 -12.14
CA PHE A 116 -10.46 -7.06 -11.45
C PHE A 116 -9.35 -7.99 -10.96
N ASN A 117 -8.24 -8.01 -11.69
CA ASN A 117 -7.06 -8.78 -11.31
C ASN A 117 -6.15 -7.95 -10.40
N LEU A 118 -6.41 -7.98 -9.09
CA LEU A 118 -5.65 -7.24 -8.08
C LEU A 118 -4.67 -8.12 -7.29
N ALA A 119 -4.69 -9.44 -7.52
CA ALA A 119 -3.80 -10.35 -6.83
C ALA A 119 -2.33 -10.12 -7.22
N ALA A 120 -1.51 -9.79 -6.23
CA ALA A 120 -0.06 -9.73 -6.35
C ALA A 120 0.61 -9.98 -5.00
N ALA A 121 1.76 -10.65 -5.03
CA ALA A 121 2.71 -10.63 -3.94
C ALA A 121 3.46 -9.29 -3.96
N VAL A 122 3.05 -8.35 -3.09
CA VAL A 122 3.69 -7.04 -2.92
C VAL A 122 4.90 -7.11 -1.98
N ARG A 123 5.61 -8.25 -1.96
CA ARG A 123 6.80 -8.44 -1.14
C ARG A 123 8.01 -8.05 -1.96
N LEU A 124 8.57 -6.87 -1.69
CA LEU A 124 9.74 -6.36 -2.43
C LEU A 124 10.97 -7.25 -2.23
N GLU A 125 11.06 -8.02 -1.13
CA GLU A 125 12.14 -8.97 -0.84
C GLU A 125 11.87 -10.40 -1.32
N ALA A 126 10.80 -10.63 -2.09
CA ALA A 126 10.50 -11.98 -2.57
C ALA A 126 11.63 -12.51 -3.47
N LYS A 127 11.91 -13.82 -3.37
CA LYS A 127 12.77 -14.50 -4.33
C LYS A 127 12.20 -14.33 -5.74
N LEU A 128 13.08 -14.29 -6.74
CA LEU A 128 12.66 -14.07 -8.13
C LEU A 128 11.61 -15.10 -8.57
N LYS A 129 11.87 -16.39 -8.33
CA LYS A 129 10.94 -17.47 -8.67
C LYS A 129 9.56 -17.28 -8.06
N ASP A 130 9.49 -16.94 -6.76
CA ASP A 130 8.22 -16.67 -6.07
C ASP A 130 7.48 -15.47 -6.66
N ALA A 131 8.22 -14.40 -7.00
CA ALA A 131 7.65 -13.20 -7.60
C ALA A 131 7.08 -13.48 -9.00
N ILE A 132 7.82 -14.19 -9.85
CA ILE A 132 7.38 -14.58 -11.20
C ILE A 132 6.19 -15.54 -11.13
N GLU A 133 6.25 -16.58 -10.29
CA GLU A 133 5.17 -17.55 -10.15
C GLU A 133 3.88 -16.87 -9.65
N SER A 134 3.99 -16.01 -8.64
CA SER A 134 2.82 -15.34 -8.07
C SER A 134 2.27 -14.23 -8.97
N ASN A 135 3.11 -13.34 -9.50
CA ASN A 135 2.63 -12.12 -10.16
C ASN A 135 2.47 -12.28 -11.67
N THR A 136 3.35 -13.07 -12.29
CA THR A 136 3.44 -13.20 -13.75
C THR A 136 2.70 -14.46 -14.21
N VAL A 137 3.11 -15.65 -13.75
CA VAL A 137 2.42 -16.91 -14.08
C VAL A 137 0.98 -16.90 -13.53
N GLY A 138 0.79 -16.43 -12.30
CA GLY A 138 -0.54 -16.30 -11.73
C GLY A 138 -1.47 -15.40 -12.54
N THR A 139 -0.97 -14.27 -13.06
CA THR A 139 -1.77 -13.42 -13.96
C THR A 139 -2.06 -14.12 -15.28
N LYS A 140 -1.08 -14.84 -15.85
CA LYS A 140 -1.28 -15.63 -17.07
C LYS A 140 -2.44 -16.62 -16.94
N ARG A 141 -2.53 -17.35 -15.83
CA ARG A 141 -3.64 -18.29 -15.57
C ARG A 141 -5.00 -17.59 -15.49
N VAL A 142 -5.04 -16.39 -14.90
CA VAL A 142 -6.27 -15.58 -14.82
C VAL A 142 -6.67 -15.06 -16.20
N LEU A 143 -5.70 -14.65 -17.04
CA LEU A 143 -5.95 -14.29 -18.43
C LEU A 143 -6.49 -15.48 -19.23
N GLU A 144 -5.88 -16.66 -19.10
CA GLU A 144 -6.33 -17.89 -19.77
C GLU A 144 -7.77 -18.25 -19.43
N LEU A 145 -8.18 -18.15 -18.16
CA LEU A 145 -9.58 -18.31 -17.77
C LEU A 145 -10.47 -17.21 -18.39
N SER A 146 -10.02 -15.97 -18.36
CA SER A 146 -10.80 -14.81 -18.83
C SER A 146 -11.06 -14.85 -20.34
N LYS A 147 -10.14 -15.39 -21.15
CA LYS A 147 -10.35 -15.64 -22.58
C LYS A 147 -11.54 -16.56 -22.87
N THR A 148 -11.91 -17.41 -21.91
CA THR A 148 -13.02 -18.33 -22.07
C THR A 148 -14.36 -17.74 -21.59
N MET A 149 -14.37 -16.54 -21.01
CA MET A 149 -15.58 -15.89 -20.51
C MET A 149 -16.45 -15.32 -21.64
N LYS A 150 -17.72 -15.72 -21.66
CA LYS A 150 -18.65 -15.41 -22.77
C LYS A 150 -19.19 -13.99 -22.75
N LYS A 151 -19.15 -13.31 -21.61
CA LYS A 151 -19.76 -12.00 -21.37
C LYS A 151 -18.74 -10.92 -20.98
N LEU A 152 -17.45 -11.19 -21.15
CA LEU A 152 -16.38 -10.31 -20.69
C LEU A 152 -16.41 -8.95 -21.43
N GLU A 153 -16.63 -7.89 -20.66
CA GLU A 153 -16.67 -6.50 -21.11
C GLU A 153 -15.41 -5.74 -20.71
N ALA A 154 -14.77 -6.09 -19.58
CA ALA A 154 -13.51 -5.48 -19.16
C ALA A 154 -12.66 -6.42 -18.30
N PHE A 155 -11.35 -6.45 -18.58
CA PHE A 155 -10.33 -7.08 -17.75
C PHE A 155 -9.33 -6.03 -17.28
N LEU A 156 -9.32 -5.74 -15.98
CA LEU A 156 -8.43 -4.76 -15.38
C LEU A 156 -7.26 -5.46 -14.70
N HIS A 157 -6.04 -5.20 -15.17
CA HIS A 157 -4.84 -5.60 -14.47
C HIS A 157 -4.29 -4.46 -13.61
N LEU A 158 -4.15 -4.72 -12.31
CA LEU A 158 -3.50 -3.79 -11.39
C LEU A 158 -1.98 -3.98 -11.41
N SER A 159 -1.27 -3.07 -12.07
CA SER A 159 0.18 -2.94 -12.06
C SER A 159 0.63 -1.90 -11.02
N THR A 160 1.68 -1.14 -11.29
CA THR A 160 2.18 -0.04 -10.45
C THR A 160 2.87 1.00 -11.33
N ALA A 161 2.80 2.27 -10.96
CA ALA A 161 3.52 3.34 -11.66
C ALA A 161 5.05 3.13 -11.64
N PHE A 162 5.57 2.33 -10.71
CA PHE A 162 7.01 2.07 -10.53
C PHE A 162 7.51 0.81 -11.23
N CYS A 163 6.77 0.27 -12.21
CA CYS A 163 7.15 -0.95 -12.92
C CYS A 163 8.20 -0.72 -14.02
N HIS A 164 8.36 0.50 -14.53
CA HIS A 164 9.35 0.82 -15.56
C HIS A 164 10.39 1.79 -14.99
N VAL A 165 11.24 1.27 -14.09
CA VAL A 165 12.14 2.07 -13.25
C VAL A 165 13.26 2.82 -14.00
N ASP A 166 13.51 2.42 -15.24
CA ASP A 166 14.46 3.01 -16.18
C ASP A 166 13.89 4.24 -16.90
N GLN A 167 12.57 4.45 -16.81
CA GLN A 167 11.88 5.58 -17.40
C GLN A 167 11.69 6.68 -16.35
N ILE A 168 12.38 7.80 -16.53
CA ILE A 168 12.20 8.99 -15.66
C ILE A 168 10.80 9.58 -15.86
N GLU A 169 10.37 9.64 -17.13
CA GLU A 169 9.03 10.04 -17.54
C GLU A 169 8.26 8.83 -18.05
N LEU A 170 7.22 8.44 -17.32
CA LEU A 170 6.40 7.30 -17.67
C LEU A 170 5.02 7.76 -18.16
N GLY A 171 4.74 7.45 -19.41
CA GLY A 171 3.47 7.71 -20.07
C GLY A 171 2.46 6.57 -19.98
N GLU A 172 1.24 6.86 -20.38
CA GLU A 172 0.11 5.92 -20.45
C GLU A 172 0.13 5.10 -21.73
N ARG A 173 1.18 4.29 -21.86
CA ARG A 173 1.35 3.31 -22.94
C ARG A 173 2.03 2.06 -22.43
N VAL A 174 1.93 1.00 -23.22
CA VAL A 174 2.75 -0.20 -23.03
C VAL A 174 4.18 0.14 -23.46
N TYR A 175 5.14 -0.27 -22.63
CA TYR A 175 6.56 -0.13 -22.92
C TYR A 175 7.12 -1.51 -23.24
N ASP A 176 8.04 -1.56 -24.20
CA ASP A 176 8.74 -2.79 -24.52
C ASP A 176 9.60 -3.24 -23.34
N SER A 177 9.58 -4.54 -23.08
CA SER A 177 10.47 -5.19 -22.11
C SER A 177 11.62 -5.82 -22.89
N PRO A 178 12.89 -5.64 -22.46
CA PRO A 178 14.02 -6.32 -23.08
C PRO A 178 13.90 -7.85 -22.94
N ASP A 179 13.25 -8.31 -21.87
CA ASP A 179 13.02 -9.71 -21.57
C ASP A 179 11.61 -10.13 -22.00
N ASP A 180 11.54 -11.25 -22.74
CA ASP A 180 10.27 -11.91 -23.04
C ASP A 180 9.73 -12.62 -21.78
N PRO A 181 8.47 -12.33 -21.35
CA PRO A 181 7.92 -12.93 -20.14
C PRO A 181 7.87 -14.46 -20.20
N GLN A 182 7.65 -15.05 -21.37
CA GLN A 182 7.54 -16.49 -21.51
C GLN A 182 8.91 -17.17 -21.38
N ASP A 183 9.99 -16.54 -21.86
CA ASP A 183 11.37 -16.96 -21.60
C ASP A 183 11.71 -16.91 -20.10
N VAL A 184 11.39 -15.82 -19.42
CA VAL A 184 11.65 -15.69 -17.98
C VAL A 184 10.87 -16.72 -17.16
N ILE A 185 9.62 -17.01 -17.53
CA ILE A 185 8.83 -18.07 -16.90
C ILE A 185 9.51 -19.43 -17.08
N ARG A 186 9.92 -19.79 -18.30
CA ARG A 186 10.64 -21.06 -18.56
C ARG A 186 11.93 -21.14 -17.74
N PHE A 187 12.69 -20.04 -17.70
CA PHE A 187 13.93 -19.93 -16.96
C PHE A 187 13.76 -20.23 -15.47
N VAL A 188 12.82 -19.56 -14.77
CA VAL A 188 12.63 -19.75 -13.33
C VAL A 188 11.99 -21.11 -12.97
N GLN A 189 11.28 -21.72 -13.91
CA GLN A 189 10.69 -23.05 -13.73
C GLN A 189 11.71 -24.17 -13.92
N TRP A 190 12.66 -24.00 -14.85
CA TRP A 190 13.67 -25.00 -15.15
C TRP A 190 14.88 -24.94 -14.20
N MET A 191 15.31 -23.75 -13.79
CA MET A 191 16.50 -23.59 -12.94
C MET A 191 16.26 -23.89 -11.46
N GLU A 192 17.30 -24.38 -10.81
CA GLU A 192 17.35 -24.54 -9.36
C GLU A 192 17.43 -23.18 -8.65
N ASP A 193 16.84 -23.12 -7.46
CA ASP A 193 16.68 -21.88 -6.69
C ASP A 193 18.02 -21.17 -6.41
N ASP A 194 19.09 -21.92 -6.10
CA ASP A 194 20.41 -21.35 -5.82
C ASP A 194 21.03 -20.70 -7.05
N ALA A 195 20.88 -21.34 -8.22
CA ALA A 195 21.34 -20.78 -9.49
C ALA A 195 20.55 -19.51 -9.86
N ILE A 196 19.23 -19.51 -9.63
CA ILE A 196 18.38 -18.31 -9.82
C ILE A 196 18.86 -17.17 -8.92
N ASN A 197 19.16 -17.45 -7.65
CA ASN A 197 19.61 -16.41 -6.71
C ASN A 197 20.93 -15.76 -7.14
N LEU A 198 21.87 -16.53 -7.69
CA LEU A 198 23.17 -16.02 -8.17
C LEU A 198 23.04 -15.04 -9.34
N VAL A 199 22.06 -15.24 -10.22
CA VAL A 199 21.87 -14.43 -11.43
C VAL A 199 20.77 -13.37 -11.30
N THR A 200 19.93 -13.45 -10.26
CA THR A 200 18.78 -12.55 -10.05
C THR A 200 19.16 -11.09 -10.16
N SER A 201 20.24 -10.63 -9.51
CA SER A 201 20.63 -9.22 -9.50
C SER A 201 20.99 -8.68 -10.89
N LYS A 202 21.53 -9.53 -11.78
CA LYS A 202 21.84 -9.16 -13.16
C LYS A 202 20.60 -9.23 -14.05
N LEU A 203 19.78 -10.27 -13.89
CA LEU A 203 18.58 -10.48 -14.69
C LEU A 203 17.54 -9.38 -14.44
N ILE A 204 17.33 -8.98 -13.20
CA ILE A 204 16.33 -7.94 -12.90
C ILE A 204 16.86 -6.53 -13.13
N ALA A 205 18.13 -6.32 -13.48
CA ALA A 205 18.65 -4.97 -13.65
C ALA A 205 17.86 -4.23 -14.76
N PRO A 206 17.48 -2.94 -14.58
CA PRO A 206 17.88 -2.03 -13.50
C PRO A 206 16.93 -1.98 -12.29
N HIS A 207 16.04 -2.96 -12.12
CA HIS A 207 15.07 -2.98 -11.03
C HIS A 207 15.71 -3.13 -9.65
N PRO A 208 15.25 -2.35 -8.66
CA PRO A 208 15.72 -2.48 -7.28
C PRO A 208 15.19 -3.73 -6.58
N ASN A 209 14.15 -4.37 -7.12
CA ASN A 209 13.49 -5.51 -6.50
C ASN A 209 12.73 -6.36 -7.53
N THR A 210 12.48 -7.62 -7.15
CA THR A 210 11.77 -8.60 -7.98
C THR A 210 10.31 -8.23 -8.24
N TYR A 211 9.68 -7.47 -7.34
CA TYR A 211 8.31 -6.99 -7.50
C TYR A 211 8.14 -6.10 -8.74
N THR A 212 8.94 -5.04 -8.87
CA THR A 212 8.84 -4.13 -10.03
C THR A 212 9.16 -4.84 -11.34
N TYR A 213 10.15 -5.74 -11.35
CA TYR A 213 10.48 -6.56 -12.51
C TYR A 213 9.32 -7.49 -12.91
N SER A 214 8.74 -8.20 -11.95
CA SER A 214 7.59 -9.07 -12.21
C SER A 214 6.40 -8.30 -12.79
N LYS A 215 6.15 -7.07 -12.31
CA LYS A 215 5.08 -6.20 -12.83
C LYS A 215 5.34 -5.74 -14.27
N ARG A 216 6.59 -5.39 -14.61
CA ARG A 216 6.98 -5.08 -16.00
C ARG A 216 6.65 -6.25 -16.93
N LEU A 217 7.09 -7.46 -16.58
CA LEU A 217 6.85 -8.66 -17.38
C LEU A 217 5.34 -8.97 -17.52
N THR A 218 4.59 -8.82 -16.42
CA THR A 218 3.15 -9.04 -16.45
C THR A 218 2.42 -8.05 -17.34
N GLU A 219 2.85 -6.78 -17.41
CA GLU A 219 2.24 -5.82 -18.33
C GLU A 219 2.34 -6.25 -19.79
N LYS A 220 3.50 -6.78 -20.20
CA LYS A 220 3.69 -7.30 -21.56
C LYS A 220 2.74 -8.48 -21.83
N LEU A 221 2.64 -9.43 -20.90
CA LEU A 221 1.69 -10.55 -21.03
C LEU A 221 0.24 -10.08 -21.15
N VAL A 222 -0.17 -9.09 -20.35
CA VAL A 222 -1.53 -8.54 -20.42
C VAL A 222 -1.74 -7.82 -21.76
N ALA A 223 -0.77 -7.01 -22.18
CA ALA A 223 -0.85 -6.27 -23.44
C ALA A 223 -0.95 -7.18 -24.66
N ASP A 224 -0.29 -8.33 -24.66
CA ASP A 224 -0.32 -9.31 -25.75
C ASP A 224 -1.70 -9.94 -25.96
N GLU A 225 -2.56 -9.89 -24.94
CA GLU A 225 -3.95 -10.34 -25.05
C GLU A 225 -4.88 -9.29 -25.67
N PHE A 226 -4.40 -8.08 -25.89
CA PHE A 226 -5.12 -7.07 -26.63
C PHE A 226 -4.96 -7.27 -28.15
N PRO A 227 -6.01 -7.16 -28.99
CA PRO A 227 -7.42 -6.88 -28.66
C PRO A 227 -8.28 -8.15 -28.48
N HIS A 228 -7.68 -9.33 -28.33
CA HIS A 228 -8.42 -10.62 -28.21
C HIS A 228 -9.42 -10.59 -27.05
N ILE A 229 -9.05 -10.00 -25.92
CA ILE A 229 -9.95 -9.68 -24.80
C ILE A 229 -9.84 -8.20 -24.42
N PRO A 230 -10.87 -7.59 -23.80
CA PRO A 230 -10.90 -6.17 -23.45
C PRO A 230 -10.03 -5.86 -22.22
N VAL A 231 -8.73 -6.02 -22.36
CA VAL A 231 -7.74 -5.79 -21.29
C VAL A 231 -7.35 -4.33 -21.16
N VAL A 232 -7.12 -3.89 -19.93
CA VAL A 232 -6.57 -2.58 -19.58
C VAL A 232 -5.55 -2.72 -18.46
N ILE A 233 -4.47 -1.95 -18.54
CA ILE A 233 -3.43 -1.88 -17.51
C ILE A 233 -3.66 -0.62 -16.68
N THR A 234 -3.65 -0.79 -15.36
CA THR A 234 -3.82 0.32 -14.41
C THR A 234 -2.61 0.40 -13.49
N ARG A 235 -2.01 1.58 -13.38
CA ARG A 235 -0.75 1.81 -12.66
C ARG A 235 -0.95 2.83 -11.54
N PRO A 236 -1.42 2.41 -10.35
CA PRO A 236 -1.43 3.29 -9.20
C PRO A 236 -0.01 3.66 -8.74
N SER A 237 0.15 4.87 -8.23
CA SER A 237 1.31 5.29 -7.43
C SER A 237 1.28 4.65 -6.03
N ILE A 238 2.04 5.18 -5.06
CA ILE A 238 2.08 4.60 -3.72
C ILE A 238 0.72 4.82 -3.03
N VAL A 239 0.00 3.72 -2.80
CA VAL A 239 -1.34 3.78 -2.21
C VAL A 239 -1.28 4.08 -0.71
N LEU A 240 -2.04 5.07 -0.30
CA LEU A 240 -2.19 5.57 1.07
C LEU A 240 -3.55 5.17 1.69
N PRO A 241 -3.72 5.36 3.02
CA PRO A 241 -5.01 5.20 3.66
C PRO A 241 -6.12 6.01 2.98
N ALA A 242 -7.36 5.56 3.13
CA ALA A 242 -8.51 6.22 2.49
C ALA A 242 -8.60 7.70 2.89
N LEU A 243 -8.89 8.56 1.93
CA LEU A 243 -9.13 9.97 2.20
C LEU A 243 -10.50 10.18 2.83
N SER A 244 -11.55 9.64 2.21
CA SER A 244 -12.93 9.83 2.62
C SER A 244 -13.66 8.50 2.78
N GLU A 245 -13.56 7.61 1.80
CA GLU A 245 -14.42 6.43 1.74
C GLU A 245 -13.68 5.09 1.89
N PRO A 246 -14.31 4.08 2.51
CA PRO A 246 -15.57 4.15 3.25
C PRO A 246 -15.43 4.74 4.65
N LEU A 247 -14.20 4.90 5.12
CA LEU A 247 -13.87 5.56 6.38
C LEU A 247 -12.57 6.37 6.20
N PRO A 248 -12.52 7.64 6.62
CA PRO A 248 -11.29 8.43 6.58
C PRO A 248 -10.16 7.74 7.35
N GLY A 249 -8.97 7.71 6.75
CA GLY A 249 -7.78 7.08 7.31
C GLY A 249 -7.80 5.55 7.30
N TRP A 250 -8.77 4.89 6.67
CA TRP A 250 -8.83 3.43 6.69
C TRP A 250 -7.58 2.78 6.08
N VAL A 251 -6.92 1.93 6.88
CA VAL A 251 -5.78 1.10 6.48
C VAL A 251 -5.64 -0.09 7.43
N ASP A 252 -5.31 -1.26 6.91
CA ASP A 252 -5.26 -2.50 7.71
C ASP A 252 -3.93 -3.26 7.62
N ASN A 253 -2.91 -2.61 7.05
CA ASN A 253 -1.58 -3.18 6.89
C ASN A 253 -0.49 -2.15 7.21
N LEU A 254 0.70 -2.66 7.53
CA LEU A 254 1.88 -1.86 7.88
C LEU A 254 2.83 -1.67 6.69
N ASN A 255 2.36 -1.92 5.46
CA ASN A 255 3.24 -1.91 4.30
C ASN A 255 3.55 -0.46 3.87
N GLY A 256 4.78 -0.23 3.41
CA GLY A 256 5.20 1.04 2.81
C GLY A 256 4.99 2.25 3.74
N PRO A 257 4.22 3.28 3.33
CA PRO A 257 4.07 4.53 4.09
C PRO A 257 3.49 4.38 5.49
N THR A 258 2.50 3.50 5.69
CA THR A 258 1.86 3.33 7.01
C THR A 258 2.86 2.85 8.06
N GLY A 259 3.77 1.93 7.67
CA GLY A 259 4.85 1.47 8.54
C GLY A 259 5.84 2.58 8.88
N ILE A 260 6.17 3.46 7.92
CA ILE A 260 7.04 4.62 8.14
C ILE A 260 6.38 5.61 9.12
N VAL A 261 5.10 5.95 8.92
CA VAL A 261 4.37 6.87 9.80
C VAL A 261 4.35 6.35 11.24
N ILE A 262 4.05 5.06 11.43
CA ILE A 262 4.06 4.44 12.77
C ILE A 262 5.48 4.41 13.35
N GLY A 263 6.48 4.02 12.57
CA GLY A 263 7.86 3.93 13.03
C GLY A 263 8.45 5.30 13.42
N ALA A 264 8.18 6.33 12.61
CA ALA A 264 8.54 7.71 12.92
C ALA A 264 7.75 8.24 14.13
N GLY A 265 6.44 8.01 14.16
CA GLY A 265 5.53 8.43 15.23
C GLY A 265 5.82 7.78 16.58
N LYS A 266 6.31 6.53 16.62
CA LYS A 266 6.79 5.88 17.87
C LYS A 266 8.24 6.21 18.20
N GLY A 267 8.92 6.98 17.35
CA GLY A 267 10.31 7.41 17.51
C GLY A 267 11.36 6.34 17.25
N VAL A 268 10.98 5.19 16.68
CA VAL A 268 11.93 4.13 16.33
C VAL A 268 12.65 4.41 15.00
N ILE A 269 12.05 5.24 14.13
CA ILE A 269 12.69 5.80 12.93
C ILE A 269 13.12 7.23 13.21
N ARG A 270 14.42 7.41 13.42
CA ARG A 270 15.08 8.71 13.67
C ARG A 270 15.81 9.30 12.45
N SER A 271 16.06 8.48 11.42
CA SER A 271 16.84 8.86 10.24
C SER A 271 16.35 8.06 9.05
N MET A 272 16.14 8.71 7.90
CA MET A 272 15.76 8.06 6.65
C MET A 272 16.59 8.64 5.51
N HIS A 273 17.23 7.78 4.72
CA HIS A 273 17.90 8.21 3.50
C HIS A 273 16.86 8.47 2.41
N CYS A 274 16.71 9.73 2.03
CA CYS A 274 15.68 10.20 1.10
C CYS A 274 16.12 11.58 0.57
N ASN A 275 15.75 11.90 -0.66
CA ASN A 275 15.97 13.24 -1.21
C ASN A 275 14.75 14.11 -0.87
N PRO A 276 14.88 15.11 0.01
CA PRO A 276 13.74 15.92 0.46
C PRO A 276 13.12 16.77 -0.65
N ASN A 277 13.84 16.97 -1.77
CA ASN A 277 13.39 17.76 -2.90
C ASN A 277 12.64 16.93 -3.94
N CYS A 278 12.67 15.60 -3.86
CA CYS A 278 11.92 14.75 -4.77
C CYS A 278 10.43 14.76 -4.41
N HIS A 279 9.58 14.68 -5.43
CA HIS A 279 8.13 14.66 -5.23
C HIS A 279 7.64 13.30 -4.72
N ALA A 280 6.66 13.35 -3.83
CA ALA A 280 5.99 12.20 -3.27
C ALA A 280 4.84 11.77 -4.18
N GLU A 281 5.05 10.69 -4.94
CA GLU A 281 4.03 10.10 -5.80
C GLU A 281 3.18 9.10 -5.02
N VAL A 282 2.10 9.63 -4.42
CA VAL A 282 1.16 8.89 -3.58
C VAL A 282 -0.26 8.99 -4.14
N ILE A 283 -1.18 8.16 -3.65
CA ILE A 283 -2.60 8.26 -3.98
C ILE A 283 -3.48 7.63 -2.87
N PRO A 284 -4.60 8.26 -2.47
CA PRO A 284 -5.57 7.62 -1.58
C PRO A 284 -6.17 6.34 -2.19
N VAL A 285 -6.36 5.30 -1.37
CA VAL A 285 -6.90 4.01 -1.85
C VAL A 285 -8.30 4.15 -2.46
N ASP A 286 -9.15 5.00 -1.92
CA ASP A 286 -10.51 5.22 -2.37
C ASP A 286 -10.59 5.85 -3.75
N TRP A 287 -9.68 6.78 -4.05
CA TRP A 287 -9.57 7.32 -5.40
C TRP A 287 -9.00 6.33 -6.40
N ALA A 288 -7.98 5.56 -5.98
CA ALA A 288 -7.48 4.49 -6.82
C ALA A 288 -8.60 3.49 -7.17
N ILE A 289 -9.45 3.15 -6.20
CA ILE A 289 -10.62 2.30 -6.42
C ILE A 289 -11.68 2.96 -7.30
N ASN A 290 -12.03 4.22 -7.07
CA ASN A 290 -12.95 4.95 -7.92
C ASN A 290 -12.46 4.98 -9.39
N ALA A 291 -11.16 5.17 -9.60
CA ALA A 291 -10.55 5.14 -10.92
C ALA A 291 -10.69 3.76 -11.56
N LEU A 292 -10.40 2.67 -10.84
CA LEU A 292 -10.59 1.31 -11.36
C LEU A 292 -12.04 1.05 -11.80
N ILE A 293 -13.02 1.50 -11.02
CA ILE A 293 -14.45 1.34 -11.34
C ILE A 293 -14.82 2.17 -12.58
N ALA A 294 -14.39 3.43 -12.65
CA ALA A 294 -14.65 4.29 -13.80
C ALA A 294 -13.95 3.81 -15.08
N ILE A 295 -12.72 3.30 -14.96
CA ILE A 295 -11.97 2.71 -16.08
C ILE A 295 -12.69 1.47 -16.60
N ALA A 296 -13.21 0.60 -15.73
CA ALA A 296 -13.98 -0.56 -16.15
C ALA A 296 -15.23 -0.16 -16.93
N TYR A 297 -15.95 0.88 -16.48
CA TYR A 297 -17.06 1.48 -17.23
C TYR A 297 -16.63 1.97 -18.61
N LYS A 298 -15.54 2.75 -18.68
CA LYS A 298 -15.02 3.26 -19.96
C LYS A 298 -14.69 2.11 -20.91
N ILE A 299 -13.92 1.12 -20.47
CA ILE A 299 -13.52 -0.03 -21.31
C ILE A 299 -14.73 -0.85 -21.77
N GLY A 300 -15.71 -1.07 -20.89
CA GLY A 300 -16.91 -1.86 -21.20
C GLY A 300 -17.92 -1.16 -22.09
N THR A 301 -17.87 0.18 -22.21
CA THR A 301 -18.86 0.96 -22.98
C THR A 301 -18.29 1.66 -24.20
N ASP A 302 -16.97 1.81 -24.31
CA ASP A 302 -16.35 2.48 -25.44
C ASP A 302 -16.54 1.68 -26.74
N ARG A 303 -17.28 2.28 -27.67
CA ARG A 303 -17.52 1.70 -29.00
C ARG A 303 -16.29 1.84 -29.90
N ASN A 304 -15.42 2.82 -29.61
CA ASN A 304 -14.20 3.08 -30.35
C ASN A 304 -13.04 2.37 -29.67
N LYS A 305 -12.85 1.09 -29.99
CA LYS A 305 -11.75 0.32 -29.42
C LYS A 305 -10.41 1.00 -29.75
N PRO A 306 -9.53 1.20 -28.75
CA PRO A 306 -8.24 1.85 -28.97
C PRO A 306 -7.37 0.99 -29.89
N LYS A 307 -6.42 1.62 -30.59
CA LYS A 307 -5.48 0.90 -31.47
C LYS A 307 -4.50 0.03 -30.68
N ASN A 308 -4.14 0.47 -29.49
CA ASN A 308 -3.19 -0.18 -28.59
C ASN A 308 -3.87 -0.53 -27.27
N CYS A 309 -3.28 -1.45 -26.51
CA CYS A 309 -3.75 -1.78 -25.16
C CYS A 309 -3.82 -0.49 -24.31
N PRO A 310 -5.00 -0.15 -23.76
CA PRO A 310 -5.16 1.04 -22.95
C PRO A 310 -4.41 0.91 -21.63
N VAL A 311 -3.79 2.01 -21.22
CA VAL A 311 -3.05 2.12 -19.95
C VAL A 311 -3.50 3.38 -19.23
N TYR A 312 -3.68 3.27 -17.91
CA TYR A 312 -4.02 4.40 -17.04
C TYR A 312 -3.01 4.51 -15.91
N ASN A 313 -2.35 5.65 -15.82
CA ASN A 313 -1.48 5.98 -14.69
C ASN A 313 -2.36 6.65 -13.63
N ILE A 314 -2.64 5.91 -12.56
CA ILE A 314 -3.49 6.38 -11.47
C ILE A 314 -2.61 7.10 -10.44
N THR A 315 -2.19 8.31 -10.80
CA THR A 315 -1.20 9.13 -10.07
C THR A 315 -1.67 10.58 -9.93
N GLN A 316 -1.00 11.34 -9.05
CA GLN A 316 -1.31 12.75 -8.78
C GLN A 316 -0.33 13.75 -9.46
N SER A 317 0.67 13.24 -10.18
CA SER A 317 1.85 13.98 -10.70
C SER A 317 1.55 15.29 -11.46
N SER A 318 0.38 15.41 -12.07
CA SER A 318 -0.04 16.56 -12.89
C SER A 318 -0.87 17.61 -12.15
N ILE A 319 -1.38 17.31 -10.94
CA ILE A 319 -2.34 18.18 -10.24
C ILE A 319 -1.77 18.73 -8.95
N GLU A 320 -1.20 17.87 -8.09
CA GLU A 320 -0.72 18.28 -6.77
C GLU A 320 0.68 17.70 -6.51
N ARG A 321 1.62 18.59 -6.22
CA ARG A 321 3.04 18.25 -6.03
C ARG A 321 3.47 18.60 -4.63
N MET A 322 3.75 17.58 -3.83
CA MET A 322 4.34 17.72 -2.51
C MET A 322 5.68 17.00 -2.46
N THR A 323 6.71 17.64 -1.91
CA THR A 323 8.02 17.01 -1.76
C THR A 323 8.09 16.15 -0.50
N TRP A 324 9.00 15.18 -0.44
CA TRP A 324 9.21 14.39 0.78
C TRP A 324 9.58 15.24 2.01
N GLY A 325 10.27 16.36 1.80
CA GLY A 325 10.56 17.33 2.86
C GLY A 325 9.29 17.96 3.43
N GLN A 326 8.37 18.41 2.57
CA GLN A 326 7.08 18.96 2.97
C GLN A 326 6.20 17.93 3.69
N VAL A 327 6.18 16.68 3.20
CA VAL A 327 5.49 15.56 3.86
C VAL A 327 6.00 15.38 5.29
N LEU A 328 7.33 15.37 5.49
CA LEU A 328 7.93 15.20 6.80
C LEU A 328 7.57 16.34 7.76
N GLU A 329 7.70 17.60 7.31
CA GLU A 329 7.43 18.76 8.16
C GLU A 329 5.98 18.83 8.60
N ARG A 330 5.04 18.66 7.65
CA ARG A 330 3.60 18.64 7.92
C ARG A 330 3.20 17.42 8.75
N GLY A 331 3.77 16.25 8.46
CA GLY A 331 3.55 15.03 9.24
C GLY A 331 4.04 15.16 10.68
N ARG A 332 5.18 15.81 10.91
CA ARG A 332 5.77 16.01 12.23
C ARG A 332 4.88 16.87 13.12
N SER A 333 4.36 18.00 12.61
CA SER A 333 3.49 18.88 13.42
C SER A 333 2.23 18.13 13.88
N ILE A 334 1.58 17.41 12.97
CA ILE A 334 0.39 16.61 13.29
C ILE A 334 0.72 15.45 14.24
N ALA A 335 1.87 14.80 14.11
CA ALA A 335 2.29 13.72 15.00
C ALA A 335 2.56 14.19 16.46
N TYR A 336 2.84 15.47 16.68
CA TYR A 336 2.91 16.04 18.03
C TYR A 336 1.53 16.21 18.66
N ASP A 337 0.53 16.61 17.86
CA ASP A 337 -0.83 16.77 18.34
C ASP A 337 -1.57 15.43 18.50
N TYR A 338 -1.20 14.43 17.70
CA TYR A 338 -1.82 13.11 17.68
C TYR A 338 -0.78 11.99 17.89
N PRO A 339 -0.15 11.92 19.08
CA PRO A 339 0.90 10.96 19.35
C PRO A 339 0.41 9.52 19.44
N PHE A 340 1.24 8.59 18.99
CA PHE A 340 1.06 7.16 19.23
C PHE A 340 1.31 6.81 20.70
N GLU A 341 0.71 5.72 21.17
CA GLU A 341 1.06 5.16 22.48
C GLU A 341 2.43 4.47 22.47
N GLY A 342 3.03 4.36 23.65
CA GLY A 342 4.30 3.63 23.82
C GLY A 342 5.45 4.19 22.98
N GLN A 343 5.51 5.50 22.78
CA GLN A 343 6.64 6.13 22.09
C GLN A 343 7.93 5.76 22.83
N ILE A 344 8.93 5.30 22.10
CA ILE A 344 10.24 4.97 22.66
C ILE A 344 11.11 6.22 22.64
N TRP A 345 10.98 7.01 21.57
CA TRP A 345 11.55 8.33 21.47
C TRP A 345 10.50 9.34 21.03
N TYR A 346 10.75 10.61 21.34
CA TYR A 346 10.04 11.73 20.74
C TYR A 346 10.08 11.63 19.19
N PRO A 347 9.00 11.95 18.46
CA PRO A 347 8.90 11.72 17.01
C PRO A 347 9.55 12.86 16.21
N ASP A 348 10.85 13.00 16.36
CA ASP A 348 11.67 14.08 15.77
C ASP A 348 12.76 13.52 14.85
N GLY A 349 12.38 12.51 14.05
CA GLY A 349 13.23 11.96 13.00
C GLY A 349 13.39 12.93 11.84
N ASN A 350 14.46 12.75 11.05
CA ASN A 350 14.74 13.60 9.90
C ASN A 350 15.17 12.81 8.64
N ILE A 351 14.89 13.39 7.47
CA ILE A 351 15.38 12.92 6.18
C ILE A 351 16.83 13.38 5.98
N ARG A 352 17.63 12.52 5.36
CA ARG A 352 19.05 12.76 5.06
C ARG A 352 19.32 12.46 3.60
N ASN A 353 19.87 13.43 2.87
CA ASN A 353 20.24 13.25 1.47
C ASN A 353 21.55 12.45 1.29
N SER A 354 22.45 12.47 2.28
CA SER A 354 23.69 11.70 2.25
C SER A 354 23.52 10.36 2.95
N LYS A 355 23.79 9.26 2.25
CA LYS A 355 23.80 7.90 2.84
C LYS A 355 24.81 7.77 3.97
N PHE A 356 25.96 8.44 3.88
CA PHE A 356 26.97 8.45 4.94
C PHE A 356 26.40 9.08 6.23
N ILE A 357 25.83 10.29 6.13
CA ILE A 357 25.21 10.96 7.29
C ILE A 357 24.06 10.11 7.84
N HIS A 358 23.23 9.54 6.96
CA HIS A 358 22.17 8.62 7.38
C HIS A 358 22.72 7.46 8.23
N ASN A 359 23.78 6.79 7.78
CA ASN A 359 24.40 5.66 8.48
C ASN A 359 24.99 6.06 9.84
N VAL A 360 25.62 7.24 9.93
CA VAL A 360 26.08 7.79 11.21
C VAL A 360 24.91 7.94 12.19
N PHE A 361 23.79 8.52 11.75
CA PHE A 361 22.60 8.65 12.58
C PHE A 361 21.96 7.30 12.92
N VAL A 362 21.95 6.33 12.00
CA VAL A 362 21.46 4.97 12.27
C VAL A 362 22.28 4.32 13.38
N LEU A 363 23.62 4.45 13.35
CA LEU A 363 24.49 3.92 14.39
C LEU A 363 24.12 4.49 15.78
N PHE A 364 24.07 5.81 15.91
CA PHE A 364 23.88 6.48 17.20
C PHE A 364 22.44 6.47 17.71
N PHE A 365 21.45 6.55 16.82
CA PHE A 365 20.05 6.73 17.20
C PHE A 365 19.17 5.50 16.98
N HIS A 366 19.62 4.50 16.24
CA HIS A 366 18.90 3.23 16.07
C HIS A 366 19.66 2.06 16.71
N LEU A 367 20.89 1.82 16.28
CA LEU A 367 21.62 0.58 16.59
C LEU A 367 22.13 0.53 18.04
N ILE A 368 22.90 1.53 18.47
CA ILE A 368 23.43 1.60 19.85
C ILE A 368 22.28 1.57 20.88
N PRO A 369 21.22 2.40 20.76
CA PRO A 369 20.07 2.32 21.67
C PRO A 369 19.37 0.96 21.64
N ALA A 370 19.27 0.31 20.47
CA ALA A 370 18.61 -1.00 20.37
C ALA A 370 19.37 -2.09 21.11
N TYR A 371 20.70 -2.15 20.96
CA TYR A 371 21.53 -3.09 21.72
C TYR A 371 21.51 -2.80 23.21
N LEU A 372 21.50 -1.52 23.61
CA LEU A 372 21.38 -1.15 25.02
C LEU A 372 20.04 -1.63 25.61
N ILE A 373 18.92 -1.41 24.90
CA ILE A 373 17.60 -1.86 25.34
C ILE A 373 17.56 -3.39 25.44
N ASP A 374 18.06 -4.12 24.43
CA ASP A 374 18.08 -5.59 24.48
C ASP A 374 19.03 -6.12 25.56
N PHE A 375 20.13 -5.43 25.85
CA PHE A 375 21.02 -5.76 26.95
C PHE A 375 20.33 -5.57 28.31
N LEU A 376 19.58 -4.47 28.50
CA LEU A 376 18.77 -4.28 29.71
C LEU A 376 17.68 -5.35 29.83
N MET A 377 16.97 -5.67 28.74
CA MET A 377 16.00 -6.76 28.74
C MET A 377 16.64 -8.08 29.15
N LEU A 378 17.86 -8.38 28.67
CA LEU A 378 18.61 -9.55 29.08
C LEU A 378 18.90 -9.57 30.59
N ILE A 379 19.37 -8.45 31.16
CA ILE A 379 19.64 -8.32 32.61
C ILE A 379 18.37 -8.57 33.42
N PHE A 380 17.21 -8.08 32.97
CA PHE A 380 15.93 -8.26 33.64
C PHE A 380 15.21 -9.56 33.28
N CYS A 381 15.90 -10.51 32.63
CA CYS A 381 15.33 -11.78 32.16
C CYS A 381 14.08 -11.62 31.27
N GLN A 382 13.98 -10.50 30.57
CA GLN A 382 12.93 -10.18 29.62
C GLN A 382 13.32 -10.57 28.19
N LYS A 383 12.32 -10.68 27.31
CA LYS A 383 12.54 -11.03 25.92
C LYS A 383 13.15 -9.86 25.15
N ARG A 384 14.35 -10.08 24.60
CA ARG A 384 15.02 -9.18 23.64
C ARG A 384 14.19 -9.02 22.36
N PHE A 385 14.02 -7.80 21.90
CA PHE A 385 13.16 -7.51 20.75
C PHE A 385 13.63 -6.34 19.90
N MET A 386 14.39 -5.40 20.43
CA MET A 386 14.61 -4.09 19.84
C MET A 386 15.56 -4.13 18.64
N VAL A 387 16.65 -4.91 18.70
CA VAL A 387 17.56 -5.09 17.55
C VAL A 387 16.82 -5.73 16.37
N ARG A 388 15.94 -6.69 16.65
CA ARG A 388 15.10 -7.32 15.63
C ARG A 388 14.10 -6.34 15.00
N ILE A 389 13.54 -5.41 15.78
CA ILE A 389 12.69 -4.34 15.24
C ILE A 389 13.51 -3.41 14.35
N GLN A 390 14.67 -2.94 14.82
CA GLN A 390 15.52 -2.05 14.04
C GLN A 390 16.02 -2.69 12.75
N LYS A 391 16.34 -3.98 12.76
CA LYS A 391 16.69 -4.72 11.53
C LYS A 391 15.56 -4.66 10.51
N LYS A 392 14.33 -5.01 10.91
CA LYS A 392 13.15 -4.94 10.03
C LYS A 392 12.89 -3.53 9.49
N ILE A 393 13.12 -2.51 10.31
CA ILE A 393 13.00 -1.10 9.89
C ILE A 393 14.06 -0.77 8.85
N SER A 394 15.32 -1.15 9.07
CA SER A 394 16.41 -0.90 8.13
C SER A 394 16.16 -1.57 6.79
N ASP A 395 15.82 -2.87 6.81
CA ASP A 395 15.50 -3.66 5.61
C ASP A 395 14.35 -2.98 4.82
N GLY A 396 13.28 -2.58 5.52
CA GLY A 396 12.15 -1.85 4.93
C GLY A 396 12.52 -0.48 4.33
N LEU A 397 13.36 0.30 5.00
CA LEU A 397 13.80 1.61 4.52
C LEU A 397 14.76 1.51 3.33
N ASP A 398 15.64 0.51 3.32
CA ASP A 398 16.58 0.27 2.21
C ASP A 398 15.83 -0.07 0.90
N LEU A 399 14.73 -0.82 0.97
CA LEU A 399 13.89 -1.12 -0.19
C LEU A 399 13.21 0.10 -0.81
N LEU A 400 12.91 1.11 0.02
CA LEU A 400 12.21 2.32 -0.41
C LEU A 400 13.16 3.39 -0.94
N GLN A 401 14.45 3.35 -0.55
CA GLN A 401 15.45 4.35 -0.93
C GLN A 401 15.55 4.55 -2.44
N TYR A 402 15.38 3.49 -3.24
CA TYR A 402 15.43 3.62 -4.69
C TYR A 402 14.38 4.60 -5.21
N PHE A 403 13.17 4.57 -4.64
CA PHE A 403 12.03 5.39 -5.06
C PHE A 403 12.03 6.78 -4.40
N THR A 404 12.56 6.91 -3.18
CA THR A 404 12.54 8.18 -2.42
C THR A 404 13.76 9.07 -2.67
N THR A 405 14.76 8.60 -3.42
CA THR A 405 15.96 9.39 -3.79
C THR A 405 15.95 9.85 -5.24
N ARG A 406 14.91 9.49 -6.01
CA ARG A 406 14.76 9.79 -7.43
C ARG A 406 13.48 10.56 -7.68
N GLU A 407 13.53 11.40 -8.69
CA GLU A 407 12.38 12.10 -9.22
C GLU A 407 11.63 11.19 -10.20
N TRP A 408 10.30 11.18 -10.13
CA TRP A 408 9.44 10.39 -10.99
C TRP A 408 8.38 11.29 -11.59
N ILE A 409 8.20 11.21 -12.90
CA ILE A 409 7.19 12.00 -13.61
C ILE A 409 6.21 11.02 -14.26
N PHE A 410 4.98 11.00 -13.77
CA PHE A 410 3.93 10.12 -14.27
C PHE A 410 2.89 10.91 -15.06
N HIS A 411 2.88 10.76 -16.37
CA HIS A 411 1.84 11.38 -17.21
C HIS A 411 0.53 10.59 -17.06
N ASN A 412 -0.57 11.25 -16.72
CA ASN A 412 -1.88 10.64 -16.42
C ASN A 412 -3.02 11.24 -17.27
N THR A 413 -2.73 11.56 -18.53
CA THR A 413 -3.66 12.22 -19.47
C THR A 413 -4.96 11.45 -19.68
N ASN A 414 -4.92 10.14 -19.87
CA ASN A 414 -6.10 9.27 -20.02
C ASN A 414 -6.98 9.31 -18.77
N LEU A 415 -6.39 9.32 -17.57
CA LEU A 415 -7.15 9.47 -16.33
C LEU A 415 -7.83 10.85 -16.24
N LEU A 416 -7.14 11.92 -16.61
CA LEU A 416 -7.69 13.27 -16.63
C LEU A 416 -8.83 13.42 -17.66
N ILE A 417 -8.69 12.82 -18.84
CA ILE A 417 -9.74 12.77 -19.86
C ILE A 417 -10.95 12.00 -19.32
N LEU A 418 -10.73 10.83 -18.72
CA LEU A 418 -11.80 10.05 -18.10
C LEU A 418 -12.56 10.87 -17.04
N TRP A 419 -11.83 11.56 -16.16
CA TRP A 419 -12.44 12.46 -15.18
C TRP A 419 -13.22 13.59 -15.88
N GLY A 420 -12.66 14.21 -16.91
CA GLY A 420 -13.32 15.25 -17.70
C GLY A 420 -14.66 14.82 -18.26
N ASP A 421 -14.70 13.63 -18.85
CA ASP A 421 -15.87 13.03 -19.52
C ASP A 421 -16.98 12.56 -18.56
N MET A 422 -16.69 12.37 -17.27
CA MET A 422 -17.69 11.89 -16.30
C MET A 422 -18.82 12.89 -16.05
N SER A 423 -20.04 12.37 -15.93
CA SER A 423 -21.22 13.14 -15.53
C SER A 423 -21.04 13.76 -14.14
N ARG A 424 -21.77 14.83 -13.82
CA ARG A 424 -21.72 15.45 -12.48
C ARG A 424 -22.00 14.43 -11.36
N LYS A 425 -23.00 13.56 -11.57
CA LYS A 425 -23.38 12.53 -10.60
C LYS A 425 -22.27 11.47 -10.44
N ASP A 426 -21.63 11.07 -11.53
CA ASP A 426 -20.48 10.17 -11.46
C ASP A 426 -19.29 10.80 -10.75
N LYS A 427 -19.04 12.11 -10.95
CA LYS A 427 -17.98 12.84 -10.25
C LYS A 427 -18.20 12.89 -8.73
N GLU A 428 -19.45 13.05 -8.31
CA GLU A 428 -19.84 13.01 -6.90
C GLU A 428 -19.67 11.61 -6.29
N LEU A 429 -20.08 10.57 -7.02
CA LEU A 429 -20.04 9.18 -6.54
C LEU A 429 -18.65 8.53 -6.64
N PHE A 430 -17.85 8.89 -7.63
CA PHE A 430 -16.56 8.28 -7.95
C PHE A 430 -15.48 9.36 -8.06
N GLN A 431 -15.29 10.13 -7.00
CA GLN A 431 -14.32 11.22 -6.92
C GLN A 431 -12.89 10.77 -7.33
N LEU A 432 -12.28 11.47 -8.28
CA LEU A 432 -10.91 11.27 -8.76
C LEU A 432 -10.01 12.52 -8.62
N ASP A 433 -10.57 13.66 -8.20
CA ASP A 433 -9.87 14.95 -8.17
C ASP A 433 -9.41 15.37 -6.77
N THR A 434 -8.24 16.00 -6.74
CA THR A 434 -7.52 16.56 -5.58
C THR A 434 -7.81 18.00 -5.28
N ALA A 435 -8.38 18.76 -6.22
CA ALA A 435 -8.37 20.22 -6.20
C ALA A 435 -8.90 20.87 -4.90
N ASN A 436 -9.66 20.12 -4.08
CA ASN A 436 -10.26 20.60 -2.83
C ASN A 436 -9.82 19.81 -1.57
N VAL A 437 -8.72 19.06 -1.61
CA VAL A 437 -8.25 18.29 -0.46
C VAL A 437 -7.31 19.14 0.40
N ASP A 438 -7.66 19.34 1.68
CA ASP A 438 -6.72 19.89 2.65
C ASP A 438 -5.68 18.82 3.03
N VAL A 439 -4.43 19.07 2.66
CA VAL A 439 -3.32 18.14 2.87
C VAL A 439 -3.05 17.89 4.36
N LEU A 440 -3.23 18.88 5.24
CA LEU A 440 -3.00 18.70 6.68
C LEU A 440 -4.08 17.82 7.30
N ASP A 441 -5.34 18.01 6.90
CA ASP A 441 -6.42 17.13 7.33
C ASP A 441 -6.21 15.71 6.81
N TYR A 442 -5.75 15.54 5.56
CA TYR A 442 -5.45 14.21 5.05
C TYR A 442 -4.30 13.53 5.80
N ILE A 443 -3.20 14.23 6.07
CA ILE A 443 -2.08 13.73 6.90
C ILE A 443 -2.58 13.33 8.30
N LYS A 444 -3.48 14.12 8.88
CA LYS A 444 -4.13 13.80 10.15
C LYS A 444 -4.98 12.53 10.07
N PHE A 445 -5.77 12.34 9.01
CA PHE A 445 -6.50 11.09 8.80
C PHE A 445 -5.56 9.89 8.66
N ILE A 446 -4.42 10.04 7.99
CA ILE A 446 -3.40 8.99 7.88
C ILE A 446 -2.85 8.61 9.26
N ILE A 447 -2.48 9.59 10.10
CA ILE A 447 -1.92 9.35 11.44
C ILE A 447 -2.98 8.71 12.37
N LEU A 448 -4.19 9.27 12.41
CA LEU A 448 -5.29 8.74 13.22
C LEU A 448 -5.72 7.35 12.75
N GLY A 449 -5.77 7.13 11.44
CA GLY A 449 -6.06 5.85 10.83
C GLY A 449 -5.03 4.77 11.17
N ALA A 450 -3.75 5.10 11.06
CA ALA A 450 -2.66 4.20 11.49
C ALA A 450 -2.75 3.85 12.98
N ARG A 451 -3.12 4.83 13.83
CA ARG A 451 -3.35 4.63 15.27
C ARG A 451 -4.52 3.66 15.52
N GLN A 452 -5.70 3.95 14.98
CA GLN A 452 -6.92 3.21 15.27
C GLN A 452 -6.92 1.82 14.61
N TYR A 453 -6.56 1.76 13.32
CA TYR A 453 -6.80 0.57 12.51
C TYR A 453 -5.61 -0.38 12.48
N CYS A 454 -4.37 0.13 12.50
CA CYS A 454 -3.17 -0.71 12.55
C CYS A 454 -2.70 -0.98 13.98
N MET A 455 -2.56 0.08 14.80
CA MET A 455 -2.06 -0.06 16.17
C MET A 455 -3.14 -0.45 17.18
N LYS A 456 -4.42 -0.40 16.81
CA LYS A 456 -5.56 -0.68 17.70
C LYS A 456 -5.58 0.22 18.94
N GLU A 457 -5.04 1.42 18.82
CA GLU A 457 -5.00 2.43 19.87
C GLU A 457 -6.29 3.27 19.78
N ASP A 458 -7.05 3.31 20.88
CA ASP A 458 -8.30 4.08 20.93
C ASP A 458 -8.01 5.60 20.87
N LEU A 459 -8.96 6.40 20.39
CA LEU A 459 -8.76 7.86 20.36
C LEU A 459 -8.86 8.49 21.75
N SER A 460 -9.60 7.86 22.67
CA SER A 460 -9.74 8.31 24.06
C SER A 460 -8.42 8.32 24.84
N SER A 461 -7.41 7.56 24.41
CA SER A 461 -6.09 7.54 25.05
C SER A 461 -5.12 8.62 24.54
N LEU A 462 -5.51 9.46 23.58
CA LEU A 462 -4.72 10.61 23.12
C LEU A 462 -4.25 11.55 24.25
N PRO A 463 -5.10 11.93 25.25
CA PRO A 463 -4.65 12.76 26.36
C PRO A 463 -3.49 12.14 27.14
N ARG A 464 -3.55 10.82 27.41
CA ARG A 464 -2.47 10.08 28.08
C ARG A 464 -1.21 10.05 27.22
N ALA A 465 -1.34 9.78 25.92
CA ALA A 465 -0.21 9.77 24.99
C ALA A 465 0.47 11.15 24.91
N ARG A 466 -0.28 12.26 24.94
CA ARG A 466 0.28 13.63 24.98
C ARG A 466 1.03 13.94 26.28
N VAL A 467 0.58 13.41 27.42
CA VAL A 467 1.31 13.55 28.69
C VAL A 467 2.62 12.77 28.63
N HIS A 468 2.58 11.53 28.16
CA HIS A 468 3.78 10.71 27.94
C HIS A 468 4.79 11.40 27.03
N GLN A 469 4.33 11.92 25.90
CA GLN A 469 5.16 12.65 24.95
C GLN A 469 5.85 13.87 25.60
N ARG A 470 5.10 14.68 26.37
CA ARG A 470 5.65 15.85 27.07
C ARG A 470 6.72 15.47 28.10
N MET A 471 6.55 14.35 28.80
CA MET A 471 7.58 13.83 29.73
C MET A 471 8.87 13.45 29.02
N GLN A 472 8.80 12.92 27.79
CA GLN A 472 10.00 12.58 27.01
C GLN A 472 10.80 13.82 26.59
N VAL A 473 10.11 14.91 26.24
CA VAL A 473 10.72 16.21 25.92
C VAL A 473 11.43 16.81 27.14
N SER A 474 10.87 16.63 28.34
CA SER A 474 11.36 17.28 29.56
C SER A 474 12.46 16.52 30.31
N SER A 475 12.49 15.18 30.26
CA SER A 475 13.22 14.40 31.28
C SER A 475 14.50 13.69 30.87
N ILE A 476 14.68 13.24 29.62
CA ILE A 476 15.79 12.30 29.28
C ILE A 476 16.54 12.65 27.99
N GLN A 477 15.86 13.09 26.93
CA GLN A 477 16.50 13.25 25.62
C GLN A 477 17.38 14.49 25.50
N LYS A 478 16.97 15.62 26.08
CA LYS A 478 17.82 16.83 26.16
C LYS A 478 19.10 16.59 26.97
N LYS A 479 19.03 15.77 28.02
CA LYS A 479 20.18 15.44 28.90
C LYS A 479 21.14 14.44 28.24
N ILE A 480 20.63 13.41 27.57
CA ILE A 480 21.46 12.48 26.76
C ILE A 480 22.10 13.21 25.58
N PHE A 481 21.37 14.08 24.89
CA PHE A 481 21.87 14.93 23.80
C PHE A 481 23.01 15.85 24.26
N PHE A 482 22.88 16.50 25.41
CA PHE A 482 23.92 17.35 25.99
C PHE A 482 25.15 16.59 26.52
N HIS A 483 25.01 15.32 26.92
CA HIS A 483 26.14 14.55 27.48
C HIS A 483 26.87 13.68 26.45
N PHE A 484 26.21 13.18 25.40
CA PHE A 484 26.84 12.29 24.41
C PHE A 484 27.28 12.99 23.12
N LEU A 485 26.62 14.08 22.70
CA LEU A 485 26.93 14.75 21.43
C LEU A 485 27.57 16.13 21.61
N SER A 486 27.51 16.73 22.80
CA SER A 486 28.26 17.95 23.09
C SER A 486 29.75 17.78 22.78
N PRO A 487 30.45 16.69 23.14
CA PRO A 487 31.88 16.54 22.79
C PRO A 487 32.16 16.41 21.29
N ILE A 488 31.17 16.02 20.49
CA ILE A 488 31.29 15.78 19.04
C ILE A 488 30.93 17.04 18.24
N LEU A 489 30.10 17.93 18.83
CA LEU A 489 29.71 19.22 18.23
C LEU A 489 30.47 20.42 18.80
N SER A 490 31.14 20.29 19.95
CA SER A 490 31.97 21.33 20.56
C SER A 490 33.46 21.07 20.35
N PHE A 491 33.90 21.14 19.08
CA PHE A 491 35.23 21.68 18.78
C PHE A 491 35.13 23.20 18.76
N ASN A 492 34.77 23.77 19.91
CA ASN A 492 35.14 25.11 20.38
C ASN A 492 34.39 25.43 21.68
N VAL A 493 35.18 25.84 22.67
CA VAL A 493 34.84 26.47 23.96
C VAL A 493 34.69 25.54 25.19
N HIS A 494 35.45 25.94 26.22
CA HIS A 494 35.87 25.30 27.47
C HIS A 494 34.80 25.05 28.56
N HIS A 495 35.11 24.05 29.42
CA HIS A 495 34.84 23.88 30.89
C HIS A 495 33.38 24.02 31.41
N SER A 496 32.84 23.30 32.42
CA SER A 496 33.36 22.55 33.59
C SER A 496 32.24 21.78 34.34
N HIS A 497 32.63 20.69 35.03
CA HIS A 497 32.17 20.10 36.33
C HIS A 497 30.75 19.53 36.65
N HIS A 498 30.82 18.24 37.08
CA HIS A 498 30.24 17.53 38.26
C HIS A 498 28.78 16.96 38.34
N ASN A 499 28.75 15.61 38.37
CA ASN A 499 28.15 14.63 39.32
C ASN A 499 26.71 14.74 39.87
N GLY A 500 25.96 13.62 39.69
CA GLY A 500 24.84 13.22 40.56
C GLY A 500 23.91 12.16 39.93
N ILE A 501 24.17 10.86 40.13
CA ILE A 501 23.27 9.74 39.79
C ILE A 501 22.85 9.04 41.09
N PRO A 502 21.56 9.16 41.50
CA PRO A 502 20.79 7.95 41.86
C PRO A 502 19.27 8.03 41.58
N ILE A 503 18.80 8.89 40.66
CA ILE A 503 17.35 9.01 40.31
C ILE A 503 17.00 8.26 39.01
N LEU A 504 17.98 8.07 38.13
CA LEU A 504 17.78 7.50 36.78
C LEU A 504 17.36 6.01 36.81
N LEU A 505 17.89 5.22 37.76
CA LEU A 505 17.55 3.79 37.87
C LEU A 505 16.10 3.55 38.29
N ARG A 506 15.51 4.40 39.16
CA ARG A 506 14.12 4.24 39.57
C ARG A 506 13.14 4.49 38.43
N HIS A 507 13.43 5.45 37.55
CA HIS A 507 12.60 5.69 36.37
C HIS A 507 12.75 4.61 35.31
N ILE A 508 13.96 4.05 35.11
CA ILE A 508 14.17 2.93 34.17
C ILE A 508 13.43 1.68 34.66
N ILE A 509 13.46 1.37 35.96
CA ILE A 509 12.73 0.23 36.54
C ILE A 509 11.21 0.40 36.40
N PHE A 510 10.68 1.61 36.65
CA PHE A 510 9.25 1.88 36.48
C PHE A 510 8.80 1.81 35.01
N TYR A 511 9.69 2.19 34.07
CA TYR A 511 9.43 2.12 32.63
C TYR A 511 9.51 0.68 32.09
N ILE A 512 10.39 -0.16 32.66
CA ILE A 512 10.53 -1.58 32.29
C ILE A 512 9.38 -2.43 32.85
N GLN A 513 8.76 -2.03 33.96
CA GLN A 513 7.57 -2.71 34.51
C GLN A 513 6.25 -2.32 33.81
N ALA A 514 6.25 -1.27 32.98
CA ALA A 514 5.07 -0.78 32.26
C ALA A 514 5.04 -1.15 30.76
N ILE A 515 6.11 -1.79 30.27
CA ILE A 515 6.20 -2.49 28.98
C ILE A 515 5.87 -3.95 29.24
#